data_AF-A0A956DP19-F1
#
_entry.id   AF-A0A956DP19-F1
#
_cell.length_a   1.000
_cell.length_b   1.000
_cell.length_c   1.000
_cell.angle_alpha   90.00
_cell.angle_beta   90.00
_cell.angle_gamma   90.00
#
_symmetry.space_group_name_H-M   'P 1'
#
loop_
_entity.id
_entity.type
_entity.pdbx_description
1 polymer ?
#
loop_
_entity_poly.entity_id
_entity_poly.type
_entity_poly.pdbx_seq_one_letter_code
_entity_poly.pdbx_strand_id
1 'polypeptide(L)'
;MTAPAKLRPAVLRRELRRMARTFADEVVALLEEHGVWDEPQELGEDEPPRQRRTSDALEAIMDAIVADLRARRGPVSIGQVAQALETTSRQITHPMSLLVEQGKVERQGARRGARYELKRKRRAAPKSKPKSTGRTRKS
;
A
#
# COMPACT_ATOMS: atom_id res chain seq x y z
N MET A 1 -26.97 -19.65 -27.17
CA MET A 1 -25.94 -19.06 -26.29
C MET A 1 -26.64 -18.32 -25.16
N THR A 2 -26.73 -18.93 -23.99
CA THR A 2 -27.53 -18.43 -22.85
C THR A 2 -26.70 -17.40 -22.08
N ALA A 3 -27.25 -16.20 -21.88
CA ALA A 3 -26.57 -15.14 -21.12
C ALA A 3 -26.26 -15.60 -19.68
N PRO A 4 -25.08 -15.28 -19.12
CA PRO A 4 -24.72 -15.72 -17.77
C PRO A 4 -25.67 -15.09 -16.75
N ALA A 5 -26.29 -15.95 -15.93
CA ALA A 5 -27.16 -15.52 -14.85
C ALA A 5 -26.40 -14.56 -13.91
N LYS A 6 -26.94 -13.36 -13.70
CA LYS A 6 -26.38 -12.37 -12.77
C LYS A 6 -26.49 -12.94 -11.35
N LEU A 7 -25.40 -13.55 -10.86
CA LEU A 7 -25.32 -14.06 -9.49
C LEU A 7 -25.51 -12.89 -8.51
N ARG A 8 -26.40 -13.06 -7.53
CA ARG A 8 -26.61 -12.07 -6.47
C ARG A 8 -25.28 -11.83 -5.73
N PRO A 9 -24.94 -10.59 -5.36
CA PRO A 9 -23.63 -10.25 -4.76
C PRO A 9 -23.26 -11.10 -3.54
N ALA A 10 -24.24 -11.52 -2.74
CA ALA A 10 -24.01 -12.39 -1.58
C ALA A 10 -23.56 -13.81 -1.97
N VAL A 11 -24.11 -14.36 -3.06
CA VAL A 11 -23.75 -15.69 -3.57
C VAL A 11 -22.35 -15.65 -4.18
N LEU A 12 -22.06 -14.61 -4.97
CA LEU A 12 -20.72 -14.41 -5.54
C LEU A 12 -19.65 -14.29 -4.43
N ARG A 13 -19.92 -13.53 -3.37
CA ARG A 13 -19.00 -13.42 -2.22
C ARG A 13 -18.77 -14.75 -1.52
N ARG A 14 -19.81 -15.58 -1.40
CA ARG A 14 -19.71 -16.92 -0.79
C ARG A 14 -18.85 -17.85 -1.65
N GLU A 15 -19.08 -17.87 -2.96
CA GLU A 15 -18.28 -18.69 -3.89
C GLU A 15 -16.82 -18.23 -3.95
N LEU A 16 -16.57 -16.91 -4.00
CA LEU A 16 -15.20 -16.38 -3.96
C LEU A 16 -14.46 -16.76 -2.68
N ARG A 17 -15.13 -16.74 -1.52
CA ARG A 17 -14.54 -17.20 -0.26
C ARG A 17 -14.24 -18.69 -0.27
N ARG A 18 -15.11 -19.50 -0.87
CA ARG A 18 -14.90 -20.94 -1.02
C ARG A 18 -13.68 -21.21 -1.90
N MET A 19 -13.62 -20.58 -3.08
CA MET A 19 -12.49 -20.72 -4.01
C MET A 19 -11.17 -20.25 -3.39
N ALA A 20 -11.18 -19.12 -2.69
CA ALA A 20 -9.98 -18.62 -1.99
C ALA A 20 -9.49 -19.60 -0.91
N ARG A 21 -10.40 -20.28 -0.22
CA ARG A 21 -10.05 -21.27 0.79
C ARG A 21 -9.43 -22.51 0.16
N THR A 22 -10.07 -23.06 -0.87
CA THR A 22 -9.53 -24.22 -1.61
C THR A 22 -8.15 -23.92 -2.20
N PHE A 23 -7.98 -22.75 -2.81
CA PHE A 23 -6.67 -22.34 -3.33
C PHE A 23 -5.61 -22.21 -2.23
N ALA A 24 -5.97 -21.65 -1.07
CA ALA A 24 -5.05 -21.56 0.06
C ALA A 24 -4.64 -22.95 0.57
N ASP A 25 -5.59 -23.88 0.68
CA ASP A 25 -5.34 -25.26 1.12
C ASP A 25 -4.42 -25.99 0.12
N GLU A 26 -4.64 -25.82 -1.19
CA GLU A 26 -3.79 -26.39 -2.25
C GLU A 26 -2.36 -25.82 -2.23
N VAL A 27 -2.21 -24.51 -2.00
CA VAL A 27 -0.91 -23.87 -1.90
C VAL A 27 -0.15 -24.36 -0.65
N VAL A 28 -0.84 -24.52 0.48
CA VAL A 28 -0.22 -25.08 1.70
C VAL A 28 0.28 -26.50 1.45
N ALA A 29 -0.55 -27.36 0.87
CA ALA A 29 -0.16 -28.74 0.55
C ALA A 29 1.08 -28.79 -0.38
N LEU A 30 1.13 -27.93 -1.39
CA LEU A 30 2.27 -27.83 -2.30
C LEU A 30 3.55 -27.35 -1.58
N LEU A 31 3.42 -26.40 -0.67
CA LEU A 31 4.57 -25.88 0.09
C LEU A 31 5.07 -26.92 1.12
N GLU A 32 4.17 -27.69 1.73
CA GLU A 32 4.52 -28.83 2.61
C GLU A 32 5.24 -29.93 1.82
N GLU A 33 4.73 -30.30 0.64
CA GLU A 33 5.34 -31.31 -0.24
C GLU A 33 6.77 -30.94 -0.65
N HIS A 34 7.05 -29.65 -0.84
CA HIS A 34 8.38 -29.15 -1.19
C HIS A 34 9.26 -28.80 0.02
N GLY A 35 8.82 -29.07 1.26
CA GLY A 35 9.56 -28.73 2.48
C GLY A 35 9.82 -27.22 2.63
N VAL A 36 8.98 -26.39 2.01
CA VAL A 36 9.01 -24.92 2.13
C VAL A 36 8.05 -24.44 3.24
N TRP A 37 7.21 -25.35 3.73
CA TRP A 37 6.30 -25.17 4.85
C TRP A 37 6.63 -26.15 5.98
N ASP A 38 7.66 -25.82 6.76
CA ASP A 38 8.04 -26.56 7.95
C ASP A 38 7.16 -26.14 9.13
N GLU A 39 6.12 -26.95 9.41
CA GLU A 39 5.26 -26.91 10.59
C GLU A 39 4.50 -25.58 10.86
N PRO A 40 3.37 -25.62 11.59
CA PRO A 40 2.89 -24.40 12.22
C PRO A 40 4.02 -23.87 13.09
N GLN A 41 4.61 -22.73 12.73
CA GLN A 41 5.46 -21.97 13.62
C GLN A 41 4.73 -21.91 14.96
N GLU A 42 5.21 -22.67 15.95
CA GLU A 42 4.78 -22.46 17.33
C GLU A 42 5.11 -21.00 17.61
N LEU A 43 4.09 -20.15 17.47
CA LEU A 43 4.13 -18.79 17.97
C LEU A 43 4.47 -18.99 19.44
N GLY A 44 5.70 -18.65 19.82
CA GLY A 44 6.06 -18.56 21.24
C GLY A 44 4.94 -17.82 21.95
N GLU A 45 4.55 -18.31 23.12
CA GLU A 45 3.33 -17.93 23.86
C GLU A 45 3.18 -16.41 24.13
N ASP A 46 4.18 -15.60 23.78
CA ASP A 46 4.23 -14.14 23.89
C ASP A 46 3.95 -13.36 22.59
N GLU A 47 3.77 -14.00 21.42
CA GLU A 47 3.46 -13.25 20.19
C GLU A 47 1.93 -13.03 20.09
N PRO A 48 1.43 -11.78 20.20
CA PRO A 48 -0.01 -11.52 20.21
C PRO A 48 -0.63 -12.08 18.94
N PRO A 49 -1.82 -12.70 19.02
CA PRO A 49 -2.46 -13.36 17.90
C PRO A 49 -2.52 -12.39 16.73
N ARG A 50 -2.13 -12.84 15.52
CA ARG A 50 -2.15 -12.05 14.28
C ARG A 50 -3.55 -11.45 14.13
N GLN A 51 -3.71 -10.19 14.54
CA GLN A 51 -4.98 -9.49 14.42
C GLN A 51 -5.33 -9.47 12.94
N ARG A 52 -6.41 -10.16 12.58
CA ARG A 52 -7.07 -9.99 11.28
C ARG A 52 -7.46 -8.52 11.20
N ARG A 53 -6.64 -7.72 10.50
CA ARG A 53 -6.93 -6.30 10.30
C ARG A 53 -8.24 -6.23 9.55
N THR A 54 -9.26 -5.70 10.21
CA THR A 54 -10.47 -5.25 9.53
C THR A 54 -10.08 -4.17 8.52
N SER A 55 -10.84 -4.01 7.44
CA SER A 55 -10.65 -2.92 6.47
C SER A 55 -10.48 -1.58 7.18
N ASP A 56 -11.29 -1.37 8.21
CA ASP A 56 -11.40 -0.12 8.96
C ASP A 56 -10.13 0.16 9.77
N ALA A 57 -9.54 -0.88 10.39
CA ALA A 57 -8.27 -0.74 11.11
C ALA A 57 -7.10 -0.41 10.17
N LEU A 58 -7.13 -0.97 8.96
CA LEU A 58 -6.12 -0.66 7.94
C LEU A 58 -6.26 0.78 7.44
N GLU A 59 -7.47 1.23 7.17
CA GLU A 59 -7.78 2.60 6.77
C GLU A 59 -7.36 3.62 7.84
N ALA A 60 -7.66 3.35 9.13
CA ALA A 60 -7.24 4.20 10.24
C ALA A 60 -5.72 4.37 10.32
N ILE A 61 -4.95 3.29 10.12
CA ILE A 61 -3.48 3.36 10.07
C ILE A 61 -3.01 4.16 8.85
N MET A 62 -3.63 3.96 7.68
CA MET A 62 -3.28 4.71 6.48
C MET A 62 -3.51 6.21 6.64
N ASP A 63 -4.63 6.60 7.25
CA ASP A 63 -4.94 8.01 7.54
C ASP A 63 -3.96 8.62 8.54
N ALA A 64 -3.58 7.87 9.58
CA ALA A 64 -2.56 8.29 10.54
C ALA A 64 -1.19 8.50 9.87
N ILE A 65 -0.78 7.60 8.97
CA ILE A 65 0.45 7.76 8.18
C ILE A 65 0.38 9.02 7.32
N VAL A 66 -0.72 9.26 6.62
CA VAL A 66 -0.87 10.46 5.78
C VAL A 66 -0.83 11.73 6.63
N ALA A 67 -1.44 11.73 7.82
CA ALA A 67 -1.39 12.84 8.76
C ALA A 67 0.05 13.12 9.24
N ASP A 68 0.78 12.08 9.65
CA ASP A 68 2.19 12.20 10.04
C ASP A 68 3.06 12.75 8.89
N LEU A 69 2.91 12.21 7.68
CA LEU A 69 3.66 12.69 6.52
C LEU A 69 3.30 14.13 6.12
N ARG A 70 2.07 14.61 6.38
CA ARG A 70 1.70 16.02 6.15
C ARG A 70 2.40 16.98 7.09
N ALA A 71 2.63 16.56 8.33
CA ALA A 71 3.33 17.38 9.32
C ALA A 71 4.83 17.51 9.03
N ARG A 72 5.39 16.61 8.19
CA ARG A 72 6.81 16.54 7.89
C ARG A 72 7.19 17.32 6.64
N ARG A 73 8.38 17.93 6.67
CA ARG A 73 8.92 18.74 5.56
C ARG A 73 9.74 17.96 4.53
N GLY A 74 10.02 16.67 4.78
CA GLY A 74 10.88 15.85 3.93
C GLY A 74 10.63 14.35 4.05
N PRO A 75 11.37 13.56 3.25
CA PRO A 75 11.16 12.13 3.13
C PRO A 75 11.66 11.38 4.38
N VAL A 76 10.87 10.41 4.85
CA VAL A 76 11.11 9.67 6.11
C VAL A 76 11.15 8.17 5.93
N SER A 77 11.82 7.48 6.85
CA SER A 77 11.85 6.02 6.86
C SER A 77 10.60 5.43 7.53
N ILE A 78 10.32 4.15 7.25
CA ILE A 78 9.25 3.40 7.93
C ILE A 78 9.45 3.42 9.45
N GLY A 79 10.70 3.29 9.92
CA GLY A 79 11.00 3.31 11.35
C GLY A 79 10.63 4.64 12.01
N GLN A 80 10.84 5.77 11.33
CA GLN A 80 10.46 7.09 11.84
C GLN A 80 8.95 7.29 11.91
N VAL A 81 8.20 6.73 10.95
CA VAL A 81 6.74 6.75 10.96
C VAL A 81 6.21 5.83 12.05
N ALA A 82 6.77 4.63 12.18
CA ALA A 82 6.38 3.67 13.22
C ALA A 82 6.60 4.24 14.63
N GLN A 83 7.72 4.92 14.86
CA GLN A 83 8.00 5.59 16.12
C GLN A 83 6.98 6.71 16.43
N ALA A 84 6.60 7.51 15.44
CA ALA A 84 5.64 8.61 15.63
C ALA A 84 4.20 8.12 15.88
N LEU A 85 3.87 6.94 15.36
CA LEU A 85 2.56 6.31 15.53
C LEU A 85 2.54 5.26 16.65
N GLU A 86 3.58 5.21 17.48
CA GLU A 86 3.73 4.28 18.62
C GLU A 86 3.44 2.81 18.23
N THR A 87 3.97 2.41 17.08
CA THR A 87 3.69 1.11 16.47
C THR A 87 4.97 0.48 15.91
N THR A 88 4.86 -0.71 15.32
CA THR A 88 5.99 -1.45 14.75
C THR A 88 6.14 -1.20 13.24
N SER A 89 7.37 -1.26 12.74
CA SER A 89 7.64 -1.20 11.30
C SER A 89 6.90 -2.28 10.50
N ARG A 90 6.67 -3.46 11.09
CA ARG A 90 5.86 -4.54 10.50
C ARG A 90 4.40 -4.09 10.32
N GLN A 91 3.88 -3.30 11.25
CA GLN A 91 2.51 -2.78 11.16
C GLN A 91 2.34 -1.72 10.08
N ILE A 92 3.37 -0.90 9.82
CA ILE A 92 3.37 0.18 8.82
C ILE A 92 3.66 -0.28 7.40
N THR A 93 4.49 -1.32 7.20
CA THR A 93 4.99 -1.73 5.87
C THR A 93 3.87 -1.93 4.85
N HIS A 94 2.86 -2.73 5.17
CA HIS A 94 1.76 -3.00 4.24
C HIS A 94 0.87 -1.76 3.97
N PRO A 95 0.37 -1.02 4.99
CA PRO A 95 -0.32 0.25 4.77
C PRO A 95 0.46 1.25 3.91
N MET A 96 1.78 1.38 4.14
CA MET A 96 2.64 2.28 3.37
C MET A 96 2.74 1.86 1.90
N SER A 97 2.86 0.55 1.62
CA SER A 97 2.83 0.03 0.24
C SER A 97 1.53 0.39 -0.47
N LEU A 98 0.39 0.21 0.19
CA LEU A 98 -0.92 0.57 -0.36
C LEU A 98 -1.01 2.08 -0.65
N LEU A 99 -0.48 2.94 0.21
CA LEU A 99 -0.44 4.39 -0.04
C LEU A 99 0.43 4.77 -1.24
N VAL A 100 1.51 4.02 -1.49
CA VAL A 100 2.36 4.19 -2.68
C VAL A 100 1.62 3.73 -3.94
N GLU A 101 0.97 2.57 -3.90
CA GLU A 101 0.14 2.06 -5.00
C GLU A 101 -1.03 2.99 -5.34
N GLN A 102 -1.65 3.60 -4.32
CA GLN A 102 -2.68 4.63 -4.48
C GLN A 102 -2.14 5.98 -4.97
N GLY A 103 -0.82 6.13 -5.09
CA GLY A 103 -0.16 7.37 -5.53
C GLY A 103 -0.29 8.53 -4.54
N LYS A 104 -0.63 8.26 -3.27
CA LYS A 104 -0.68 9.27 -2.20
C LYS A 104 0.72 9.56 -1.65
N VAL A 105 1.58 8.55 -1.64
CA VAL A 105 2.95 8.60 -1.14
C VAL A 105 3.91 8.23 -2.26
N GLU A 106 5.08 8.85 -2.28
CA GLU A 106 6.18 8.52 -3.18
C GLU A 106 7.31 7.87 -2.39
N ARG A 107 7.89 6.80 -2.95
CA ARG A 107 9.03 6.10 -2.38
C ARG A 107 10.30 6.55 -3.09
N GLN A 108 11.27 7.02 -2.32
CA GLN A 108 12.62 7.38 -2.77
C GLN A 108 13.63 6.32 -2.31
N GLY A 109 14.50 5.88 -3.23
CA GLY A 109 15.63 4.98 -2.94
C GLY A 109 15.32 3.47 -3.01
N ALA A 110 16.40 2.68 -2.93
CA ALA A 110 16.37 1.22 -3.02
C ALA A 110 15.71 0.55 -1.81
N ARG A 111 15.62 -0.79 -1.81
CA ARG A 111 14.95 -1.58 -0.73
C ARG A 111 15.52 -1.26 0.66
N ARG A 112 16.84 -1.13 0.77
CA ARG A 112 17.53 -0.73 2.00
C ARG A 112 17.65 0.79 2.01
N GLY A 113 17.11 1.45 3.03
CA GLY A 113 17.12 2.91 3.14
C GLY A 113 16.02 3.64 2.37
N ALA A 114 14.95 2.95 1.99
CA ALA A 114 13.78 3.57 1.37
C ALA A 114 13.22 4.70 2.26
N ARG A 115 12.94 5.85 1.64
CA ARG A 115 12.28 6.98 2.28
C ARG A 115 10.97 7.31 1.58
N TYR A 116 10.04 7.89 2.31
CA TYR A 116 8.66 8.09 1.90
C TYR A 116 8.25 9.53 2.14
N GLU A 117 7.58 10.15 1.17
CA GLU A 117 7.01 11.49 1.29
C GLU A 117 5.66 11.58 0.59
N LEU A 118 4.85 12.58 0.93
CA LEU A 118 3.59 12.80 0.23
C LEU A 118 3.83 13.25 -1.20
N LYS A 119 3.12 12.60 -2.13
CA LYS A 119 3.16 13.00 -3.53
C LYS A 119 2.54 14.39 -3.69
N ARG A 120 3.37 15.38 -4.01
CA ARG A 120 2.87 16.72 -4.31
C ARG A 120 2.12 16.67 -5.62
N LYS A 121 0.83 17.01 -5.61
CA LYS A 121 0.09 17.31 -6.85
C LYS A 121 0.83 18.47 -7.53
N ARG A 122 1.63 18.18 -8.55
CA ARG A 122 2.26 19.23 -9.37
C ARG A 122 1.12 20.09 -9.90
N ARG A 123 1.02 21.34 -9.42
CA ARG A 123 0.23 22.35 -10.13
C ARG A 123 0.84 22.44 -11.53
N ALA A 124 0.00 22.33 -12.56
CA ALA A 124 0.44 22.52 -13.93
C ALA A 124 1.23 23.84 -14.00
N ALA A 125 2.44 23.80 -14.55
CA ALA A 125 3.23 25.00 -14.73
C ALA A 125 2.40 26.00 -15.56
N PRO A 126 2.29 27.27 -15.15
CA PRO A 126 1.62 28.28 -15.97
C PRO A 126 2.33 28.32 -17.32
N LYS A 127 1.57 28.10 -18.41
CA LYS A 127 2.08 28.22 -19.78
C LYS A 127 2.78 29.57 -19.90
N SER A 128 4.10 29.55 -20.03
CA SER A 128 4.89 30.74 -20.32
C SER A 128 4.35 31.35 -21.61
N LYS A 129 3.84 32.58 -21.52
CA LYS A 129 3.46 33.35 -22.71
C LYS A 129 4.70 33.48 -23.61
N PRO A 130 4.58 33.29 -24.94
CA PRO A 130 5.71 33.44 -25.84
C PRO A 130 6.26 34.86 -25.73
N LYS A 131 7.56 34.94 -25.46
CA LYS A 131 8.34 36.18 -25.45
C LYS A 131 8.29 36.76 -26.86
N SER A 132 7.45 37.78 -27.09
CA SER A 132 7.45 38.56 -28.33
C SER A 132 8.75 39.36 -28.38
N THR A 133 9.83 38.75 -28.86
CA THR A 133 11.03 39.48 -29.25
C THR A 133 10.71 40.26 -30.51
N GLY A 134 10.34 41.53 -30.30
CA GLY A 134 10.13 42.52 -31.33
C GLY A 134 11.34 42.61 -32.24
N ARG A 135 11.08 42.44 -33.53
CA ARG A 135 11.96 42.71 -34.65
C ARG A 135 12.23 44.22 -34.68
N THR A 136 13.35 44.66 -34.12
CA THR A 136 13.85 46.03 -34.35
C THR A 136 14.42 46.11 -35.76
N ARG A 137 13.63 46.71 -36.64
CA ARG A 137 14.03 47.23 -37.95
C ARG A 137 14.29 48.73 -37.75
N LYS A 138 15.49 49.21 -38.04
CA LYS A 138 15.86 50.61 -38.35
C LYS A 138 17.34 50.57 -38.75
N SER A 139 17.65 50.70 -40.04
CA SER A 139 17.77 51.95 -40.82
C SER A 139 19.19 52.46 -40.73
#